data_AF-A0AB35YW04-F1
#
_entry.id   AF-A0AB35YW04-F1
#
_cell.length_a   1.000
_cell.length_b   1.000
_cell.length_c   1.000
_cell.angle_alpha   90.00
_cell.angle_beta   90.00
_cell.angle_gamma   90.00
#
_symmetry.space_group_name_H-M   'P 1'
#
loop_
_entity.id
_entity.type
_entity.pdbx_description
1 polymer ?
#
loop_
_entity_poly.entity_id
_entity_poly.type
_entity_poly.pdbx_seq_one_letter_code
_entity_poly.pdbx_strand_id
1 'polypeptide(L)'
;MKLDQSKNSDFTFEMTSENVEKIIKKIKSHINDDNNGYCRVGWAMAEILGTEQVYNDKEQVLKKVRITSLITQSGKYKAESSVKDYRDWDIMLNSDYQKSQLEIKLAKSTLKAYKLNNKATIINVSFGLINLILLVIQILLLI
;
A
#
# COMPACT_ATOMS: atom_id res chain seq x y z
N MET A 1 41.05 5.56 44.06
CA MET A 1 41.70 5.38 42.75
C MET A 1 40.60 5.13 41.73
N LYS A 2 40.50 6.04 40.75
CA LYS A 2 39.74 6.06 39.48
C LYS A 2 38.44 5.25 39.35
N LEU A 3 37.36 6.01 39.10
CA LEU A 3 36.17 5.62 38.35
C LEU A 3 36.56 4.85 37.09
N ASP A 4 35.87 3.75 36.79
CA ASP A 4 35.73 3.32 35.41
C ASP A 4 34.25 3.28 35.02
N GLN A 5 33.87 4.34 34.32
CA GLN A 5 32.60 4.48 33.63
C GLN A 5 32.67 3.59 32.39
N SER A 6 32.28 2.32 32.52
CA SER A 6 31.86 1.54 31.37
C SER A 6 30.53 2.11 30.87
N LYS A 7 30.62 3.17 30.05
CA LYS A 7 29.55 3.69 29.22
C LYS A 7 29.00 2.52 28.39
N ASN A 8 27.88 1.95 28.84
CA ASN A 8 26.92 1.31 27.94
C ASN A 8 26.41 2.41 27.00
N SER A 9 27.11 2.62 25.89
CA SER A 9 26.50 3.29 24.76
C SER A 9 25.53 2.28 24.13
N ASP A 10 24.31 2.26 24.65
CA ASP A 10 23.12 1.83 23.91
C ASP A 10 22.99 2.75 22.70
N PHE A 11 23.80 2.48 21.67
CA PHE A 11 23.71 3.13 20.39
C PHE A 11 22.55 2.46 19.65
N THR A 12 21.33 2.76 20.07
CA THR A 12 20.12 2.47 19.30
C THR A 12 20.24 3.27 18.01
N PHE A 13 20.78 2.64 16.96
CA PHE A 13 20.93 3.28 15.67
C PHE A 13 19.54 3.61 15.12
N GLU A 14 19.13 4.86 15.24
CA GLU A 14 17.85 5.32 14.71
C GLU A 14 17.99 5.49 13.19
N MET A 15 17.24 4.67 12.45
CA MET A 15 17.25 4.72 10.99
C MET A 15 16.48 5.96 10.52
N THR A 16 17.19 6.93 9.96
CA THR A 16 16.62 8.17 9.45
C THR A 16 15.65 7.92 8.29
N SER A 17 14.70 8.83 8.09
CA SER A 17 13.77 8.78 6.95
C SER A 17 14.49 8.74 5.61
N GLU A 18 15.60 9.47 5.48
CA GLU A 18 16.43 9.48 4.28
C GLU A 18 17.02 8.09 3.97
N ASN A 19 17.52 7.39 4.99
CA ASN A 19 18.04 6.04 4.82
C ASN A 19 16.94 5.07 4.39
N VAL A 20 15.74 5.17 4.99
CA VAL A 20 14.58 4.36 4.58
C VAL A 20 14.26 4.59 3.10
N GLU A 21 14.22 5.84 2.65
CA GLU A 21 13.96 6.16 1.25
C GLU A 21 15.03 5.61 0.30
N LYS A 22 16.32 5.73 0.67
CA LYS A 22 17.43 5.15 -0.10
C LYS A 22 17.31 3.63 -0.22
N ILE A 23 17.00 2.94 0.88
CA ILE A 23 16.82 1.49 0.89
C ILE A 23 15.63 1.07 0.01
N ILE A 24 14.48 1.76 0.15
CA ILE A 24 13.29 1.51 -0.67
C ILE A 24 13.60 1.71 -2.16
N LYS A 25 14.33 2.78 -2.50
CA LYS A 25 14.74 3.06 -3.89
C LYS A 25 15.65 1.97 -4.43
N LYS A 26 16.65 1.54 -3.66
CA LYS A 26 17.56 0.44 -4.03
C LYS A 26 16.79 -0.85 -4.26
N ILE A 27 15.87 -1.24 -3.38
CA ILE A 27 15.03 -2.43 -3.53
C ILE A 27 14.22 -2.37 -4.83
N LYS A 28 13.53 -1.25 -5.07
CA LYS A 28 12.70 -1.08 -6.28
C LYS A 28 13.55 -1.13 -7.55
N SER A 29 14.71 -0.49 -7.56
CA SER A 29 15.61 -0.49 -8.72
C SER A 29 16.15 -1.89 -8.97
N HIS A 30 16.58 -2.61 -7.93
CA HIS A 30 17.08 -3.97 -8.07
C HIS A 30 16.04 -4.97 -8.62
N ILE A 31 14.77 -4.79 -8.26
CA ILE A 31 13.68 -5.64 -8.75
C ILE A 31 13.38 -5.34 -10.23
N ASN A 32 13.30 -4.07 -10.61
CA ASN A 32 12.78 -3.66 -11.92
C ASN A 32 13.85 -3.45 -12.98
N ASP A 33 15.04 -2.98 -12.59
CA ASP A 33 16.07 -2.50 -13.51
C ASP A 33 17.18 -3.56 -13.67
N ASP A 34 17.54 -4.26 -12.60
CA ASP A 34 18.64 -5.25 -12.60
C ASP A 34 18.19 -6.66 -13.06
N ASN A 35 16.92 -6.83 -13.48
CA ASN A 35 16.33 -8.10 -13.96
C ASN A 35 16.39 -9.31 -13.00
N ASN A 36 16.70 -9.10 -11.71
CA ASN A 36 16.74 -10.17 -10.73
C ASN A 36 15.34 -10.66 -10.30
N GLY A 37 14.31 -9.85 -10.49
CA GLY A 37 12.92 -10.19 -10.18
C GLY A 37 12.57 -10.17 -8.68
N TYR A 38 13.57 -10.14 -7.80
CA TYR A 38 13.40 -9.98 -6.35
C TYR A 38 14.58 -9.23 -5.72
N CYS A 39 14.41 -8.76 -4.48
CA CYS A 39 15.47 -8.14 -3.70
C CYS A 39 15.28 -8.44 -2.20
N ARG A 40 16.34 -8.89 -1.53
CA ARG A 40 16.34 -9.13 -0.09
C ARG A 40 16.47 -7.83 0.68
N VAL A 41 15.60 -7.62 1.67
CA VAL A 41 15.60 -6.38 2.48
C VAL A 41 16.92 -6.23 3.24
N GLY A 42 17.40 -7.28 3.92
CA GLY A 42 18.68 -7.23 4.62
C GLY A 42 19.88 -6.90 3.73
N TRP A 43 19.89 -7.40 2.48
CA TRP A 43 20.94 -7.05 1.52
C TRP A 43 20.91 -5.55 1.18
N ALA A 44 19.73 -5.03 0.83
CA ALA A 44 19.60 -3.61 0.49
C ALA A 44 19.89 -2.68 1.69
N MET A 45 19.55 -3.11 2.91
CA MET A 45 19.95 -2.40 4.12
C MET A 45 21.46 -2.38 4.29
N ALA A 46 22.14 -3.52 4.08
CA ALA A 46 23.58 -3.63 4.26
C ALA A 46 24.36 -2.78 3.25
N GLU A 47 23.86 -2.66 2.02
CA GLU A 47 24.42 -1.79 0.98
C GLU A 47 24.39 -0.30 1.36
N ILE A 48 23.40 0.15 2.13
CA ILE A 48 23.22 1.57 2.48
C ILE A 48 23.80 1.91 3.86
N LEU A 49 23.67 1.01 4.83
CA LEU A 49 24.03 1.23 6.23
C LEU A 49 25.37 0.57 6.63
N GLY A 50 25.89 -0.35 5.81
CA GLY A 50 27.01 -1.21 6.15
C GLY A 50 26.57 -2.52 6.80
N THR A 51 27.33 -3.59 6.58
CA THR A 51 27.02 -4.96 7.04
C THR A 51 26.96 -5.08 8.57
N GLU A 52 27.87 -4.42 9.27
CA GLU A 52 27.97 -4.44 10.74
C GLU A 52 26.69 -3.93 11.41
N GLN A 53 25.95 -3.05 10.74
CA GLN A 53 24.72 -2.45 11.28
C GLN A 53 23.47 -3.30 11.06
N VAL A 54 23.50 -4.29 10.16
CA VAL A 54 22.29 -4.98 9.68
C VAL A 54 22.13 -6.39 10.24
N TYR A 55 23.21 -7.03 10.63
CA TYR A 55 23.21 -8.40 11.16
C TYR A 55 23.20 -8.48 12.70
N ASN A 56 22.86 -7.39 13.39
CA ASN A 56 22.68 -7.38 14.84
C ASN A 56 21.20 -7.59 15.21
N ASP A 57 20.91 -8.62 16.01
CA ASP A 57 19.88 -9.58 15.61
C ASP A 57 18.42 -9.24 16.00
N LYS A 58 18.19 -8.49 17.09
CA LYS A 58 16.82 -8.23 17.59
C LYS A 58 16.24 -6.89 17.14
N GLU A 59 17.04 -5.83 17.14
CA GLU A 59 16.55 -4.48 16.79
C GLU A 59 16.36 -4.29 15.28
N GLN A 60 17.11 -5.03 14.46
CA GLN A 60 17.05 -4.90 13.00
C GLN A 60 15.82 -5.57 12.40
N VAL A 61 15.22 -6.55 13.07
CA VAL A 61 13.97 -7.18 12.62
C VAL A 61 12.86 -6.15 12.46
N LEU A 62 12.66 -5.27 13.46
CA LEU A 62 11.61 -4.24 13.38
C LEU A 62 11.86 -3.25 12.22
N LYS A 63 13.12 -2.93 11.96
CA LYS A 63 13.52 -2.07 10.83
C LYS A 63 13.24 -2.74 9.49
N LYS A 64 13.58 -4.02 9.34
CA LYS A 64 13.26 -4.84 8.16
C LYS A 64 11.74 -4.97 7.96
N VAL A 65 10.97 -5.19 9.03
CA VAL A 65 9.49 -5.22 8.98
C VAL A 65 8.95 -3.87 8.50
N ARG A 66 9.45 -2.75 9.04
CA ARG A 66 9.03 -1.41 8.64
C ARG A 66 9.27 -1.18 7.14
N ILE A 67 10.47 -1.47 6.65
CA ILE A 67 10.81 -1.32 5.22
C ILE A 67 9.91 -2.21 4.35
N THR A 68 9.74 -3.47 4.74
CA THR A 68 8.88 -4.43 4.05
C THR A 68 7.44 -3.93 3.94
N SER A 69 6.88 -3.46 5.05
CA SER A 69 5.51 -2.91 5.11
C SER A 69 5.35 -1.70 4.18
N LEU A 70 6.30 -0.75 4.23
CA LEU A 70 6.27 0.44 3.39
C LEU A 70 6.31 0.12 1.89
N ILE A 71 7.11 -0.87 1.49
CA ILE A 71 7.21 -1.25 0.07
C ILE A 71 5.96 -1.99 -0.41
N THR A 72 5.43 -2.88 0.43
CA THR A 72 4.27 -3.73 0.09
C THR A 72 2.92 -3.04 0.27
N GLN A 73 2.85 -1.89 0.95
CA GLN A 73 1.61 -1.15 1.22
C GLN A 73 0.73 -0.91 -0.01
N SER A 74 1.36 -0.64 -1.16
CA SER A 74 0.64 -0.40 -2.43
C SER A 74 0.02 -1.65 -3.05
N GLY A 75 0.43 -2.85 -2.62
CA GLY A 75 0.09 -4.12 -3.25
C GLY A 75 0.86 -4.44 -4.52
N LYS A 76 1.62 -3.49 -5.09
CA LYS A 76 2.45 -3.70 -6.30
C LYS A 76 3.58 -4.70 -6.07
N TYR A 77 4.08 -4.75 -4.84
CA TYR A 77 5.12 -5.68 -4.41
C TYR A 77 4.56 -6.62 -3.35
N LYS A 78 5.07 -7.84 -3.30
CA LYS A 78 4.82 -8.81 -2.24
C LYS A 78 6.12 -9.17 -1.53
N ALA A 79 6.01 -9.62 -0.29
CA ALA A 79 7.13 -10.07 0.52
C ALA A 79 6.99 -11.55 0.82
N GLU A 80 8.06 -12.32 0.64
CA GLU A 80 8.15 -13.71 1.03
C GLU A 80 9.27 -13.86 2.06
N SER A 81 9.02 -14.61 3.13
CA SER A 81 10.04 -14.80 4.17
C SER A 81 11.17 -15.67 3.61
N SER A 82 12.39 -15.12 3.58
CA SER A 82 13.54 -15.78 2.96
C SER A 82 14.43 -16.49 3.97
N VAL A 83 14.48 -16.01 5.22
CA VAL A 83 15.17 -16.67 6.33
C VAL A 83 14.34 -16.54 7.60
N LYS A 84 13.98 -17.66 8.24
CA LYS A 84 13.10 -17.70 9.42
C LYS A 84 13.81 -17.21 10.69
N ASP A 85 15.10 -17.52 10.84
CA ASP A 85 15.84 -17.28 12.08
C ASP A 85 16.10 -15.80 12.34
N TYR A 86 16.37 -15.04 11.27
CA TYR A 86 16.71 -13.60 11.34
C TYR A 86 15.62 -12.68 10.78
N ARG A 87 14.44 -13.25 10.50
CA ARG A 87 13.29 -12.62 9.82
C ARG A 87 13.72 -11.65 8.73
N ASP A 88 14.17 -12.21 7.62
CA ASP A 88 14.41 -11.45 6.39
C ASP A 88 13.33 -11.75 5.35
N TRP A 89 13.14 -10.80 4.45
CA TRP A 89 12.13 -10.86 3.41
C TRP A 89 12.73 -10.60 2.05
N ASP A 90 12.34 -11.42 1.08
CA ASP A 90 12.57 -11.14 -0.32
C ASP A 90 11.34 -10.40 -0.85
N ILE A 91 11.57 -9.22 -1.41
CA ILE A 91 10.55 -8.38 -2.03
C ILE A 91 10.56 -8.65 -3.53
N MET A 92 9.40 -8.86 -4.12
CA MET A 92 9.26 -9.11 -5.56
C MET A 92 7.99 -8.45 -6.11
N LEU A 93 7.90 -8.35 -7.44
CA LEU A 93 6.68 -7.87 -8.09
C LEU A 93 5.50 -8.82 -7.81
N ASN A 94 4.35 -8.23 -7.48
CA ASN A 94 3.11 -8.98 -7.39
C ASN A 94 2.48 -9.09 -8.78
N SER A 95 2.50 -10.30 -9.35
CA SER A 95 1.91 -10.58 -10.67
C SER A 95 0.41 -10.27 -10.74
N ASP A 96 -0.30 -10.39 -9.61
CA ASP A 96 -1.74 -10.18 -9.55
C ASP A 96 -2.12 -8.69 -9.40
N TYR A 97 -1.13 -7.82 -9.29
CA TYR A 97 -1.36 -6.40 -9.06
C TYR A 97 -2.15 -5.75 -10.19
N GLN A 98 -1.79 -5.99 -11.46
CA GLN A 98 -2.52 -5.37 -12.57
C GLN A 98 -3.98 -5.84 -12.63
N LYS A 99 -4.22 -7.13 -12.38
CA LYS A 99 -5.55 -7.70 -12.34
C LYS A 99 -6.39 -7.05 -11.23
N SER A 100 -5.87 -6.97 -10.01
CA SER A 100 -6.55 -6.31 -8.89
C SER A 100 -6.84 -4.84 -9.15
N GLN A 101 -5.92 -4.10 -9.78
CA GLN A 101 -6.16 -2.70 -10.15
C GLN A 101 -7.30 -2.54 -11.16
N LEU A 102 -7.39 -3.44 -12.15
CA LEU A 102 -8.48 -3.46 -13.11
C LEU A 102 -9.83 -3.75 -12.44
N GLU A 103 -9.88 -4.74 -11.55
CA GLU A 103 -11.09 -5.09 -10.81
C GLU A 103 -11.58 -3.93 -9.94
N ILE A 104 -10.67 -3.24 -9.23
CA ILE A 104 -11.00 -2.05 -8.42
C ILE A 104 -11.52 -0.92 -9.32
N LYS A 105 -10.90 -0.69 -10.48
CA LYS A 105 -11.35 0.34 -11.43
C LYS A 105 -12.73 0.03 -11.97
N LEU A 106 -12.99 -1.24 -12.32
CA LEU A 106 -14.29 -1.71 -12.79
C LEU A 106 -15.35 -1.51 -11.70
N ALA A 107 -15.08 -1.95 -10.46
CA ALA A 107 -15.99 -1.80 -9.33
C ALA A 107 -16.33 -0.32 -9.02
N LYS A 108 -15.35 0.58 -9.12
CA LYS A 108 -15.60 2.03 -8.97
C LYS A 108 -16.49 2.58 -10.09
N SER A 109 -16.26 2.13 -11.33
CA SER A 109 -17.05 2.57 -12.48
C SER A 109 -18.50 2.07 -12.43
N THR A 110 -18.73 0.81 -12.05
CA THR A 110 -20.06 0.23 -11.88
C THR A 110 -20.81 0.88 -10.73
N LEU A 111 -20.15 1.15 -9.60
CA LEU A 111 -20.76 1.87 -8.49
C LEU A 111 -21.17 3.30 -8.89
N LYS A 112 -20.36 3.99 -9.70
CA LYS A 112 -20.70 5.32 -10.22
C LYS A 112 -21.92 5.26 -11.14
N ALA A 113 -21.96 4.28 -12.06
CA ALA A 113 -23.08 4.08 -12.96
C ALA A 113 -24.37 3.76 -12.20
N TYR A 114 -24.30 2.89 -11.18
CA TYR A 114 -25.43 2.57 -10.30
C TYR A 114 -25.98 3.81 -9.59
N LYS A 115 -25.10 4.62 -8.99
CA LYS A 115 -25.51 5.88 -8.34
C LYS A 115 -26.18 6.85 -9.32
N LEU A 116 -25.69 6.93 -10.56
CA LEU A 116 -26.30 7.77 -11.59
C LEU A 116 -27.67 7.24 -12.00
N ASN A 117 -27.79 5.93 -12.21
CA ASN A 117 -29.05 5.30 -12.60
C ASN A 117 -30.12 5.45 -11.50
N ASN A 118 -29.75 5.29 -10.23
CA ASN A 118 -30.67 5.53 -9.12
C ASN A 118 -31.17 6.97 -9.11
N LYS A 119 -30.29 7.95 -9.34
CA LYS A 119 -30.72 9.37 -9.44
C LYS A 119 -31.68 9.59 -10.61
N ALA A 120 -31.37 9.04 -11.78
CA ALA A 120 -32.21 9.15 -12.97
C ALA A 120 -33.59 8.49 -12.75
N THR A 121 -33.61 7.34 -12.08
CA THR A 121 -34.84 6.62 -11.73
C THR A 121 -35.73 7.46 -10.82
N ILE A 122 -35.17 8.06 -9.77
CA ILE A 122 -35.91 8.96 -8.87
C ILE A 122 -36.50 10.13 -9.65
N ILE A 123 -35.72 10.76 -10.52
CA ILE A 123 -36.18 11.88 -11.35
C ILE A 123 -37.35 11.45 -12.24
N ASN A 124 -37.23 10.33 -12.94
CA ASN A 124 -38.27 9.82 -13.84
C ASN A 124 -39.56 9.47 -13.09
N VAL A 125 -39.45 8.85 -11.92
CA VAL A 125 -40.61 8.55 -11.05
C VAL A 125 -41.30 9.84 -10.62
N SER A 126 -40.54 10.85 -10.17
CA SER A 126 -41.09 12.15 -9.77
C SER A 126 -41.80 12.85 -10.94
N PHE A 127 -41.20 12.87 -12.13
CA PHE A 127 -41.86 13.42 -13.34
C PHE A 127 -43.13 12.66 -13.71
N GLY A 128 -43.11 11.33 -13.63
CA GLY A 128 -44.30 10.51 -13.86
C GLY A 128 -45.43 10.85 -12.89
N LEU A 129 -45.11 11.03 -11.60
CA LEU A 129 -46.07 11.42 -10.58
C LEU A 129 -46.66 12.82 -10.85
N ILE A 130 -45.82 13.79 -11.22
CA ILE A 130 -46.27 15.16 -11.57
C ILE A 130 -47.22 15.12 -12.77
N ASN A 131 -46.86 14.37 -13.82
CA ASN A 131 -47.71 14.23 -15.01
C ASN A 131 -49.07 13.60 -14.68
N LEU A 132 -49.09 12.60 -13.79
CA LEU A 132 -50.33 11.98 -13.33
C LEU A 132 -51.21 12.99 -12.58
N ILE A 133 -50.64 13.80 -11.67
CA ILE A 133 -51.37 14.84 -10.95
C ILE A 133 -51.97 15.87 -11.92
N LEU A 134 -51.19 16.33 -12.91
CA LEU A 134 -51.66 17.27 -13.92
C LEU A 134 -52.84 16.71 -14.74
N LEU A 135 -52.78 15.43 -15.12
CA LEU A 135 -53.86 14.76 -15.83
C LEU A 135 -55.16 14.73 -14.98
N VAL A 136 -55.06 14.39 -13.70
CA VAL A 136 -56.22 14.36 -12.79
C VAL A 136 -56.85 15.75 -12.65
N ILE A 137 -56.02 16.81 -12.50
CA ILE A 137 -56.51 18.19 -12.44
C ILE A 137 -57.25 18.57 -13.73
N GLN A 138 -56.70 18.22 -14.90
CA GLN A 138 -57.35 18.51 -16.18
C GLN A 138 -58.73 17.84 -16.30
N ILE A 139 -58.84 16.58 -15.90
CA ILE A 139 -60.11 15.85 -15.92
C ILE A 139 -61.12 16.52 -14.98
N LEU A 140 -60.70 16.92 -13.78
CA LEU A 140 -61.57 17.60 -12.80
C LEU A 140 -62.07 18.96 -13.29
N LEU A 141 -61.30 19.69 -14.11
CA LEU A 141 -61.72 20.97 -14.68
C LEU A 141 -62.67 20.83 -15.89
N LEU A 142 -62.78 19.63 -16.47
CA LEU A 142 -63.63 19.33 -17.62
C LEU A 142 -65.04 18.84 -17.23
N ILE A 143 -65.24 18.47 -15.97
CA ILE A 143 -66.51 18.00 -15.38
C ILE A 143 -67.17 19.17 -14.64
#